data_AF-A0A920J1V0-F1
#
_entry.id   AF-A0A920J1V0-F1
#
_cell.length_a   1.000
_cell.length_b   1.000
_cell.length_c   1.000
_cell.angle_alpha   90.00
_cell.angle_beta   90.00
_cell.angle_gamma   90.00
#
_symmetry.space_group_name_H-M   'P 1'
#
loop_
_entity.id
_entity.type
_entity.pdbx_description
1 polymer ?
#
loop_
_entity_poly.entity_id
_entity_poly.type
_entity_poly.pdbx_seq_one_letter_code
_entity_poly.pdbx_strand_id
1 'polypeptide(L)'
;MTPNLLAAAVVLGTMGLARIPLDIMTITVAAISVGMAVDNTIHYIHRFKIEFKKTNNYEQSMINSHTTIGRAMFYTSSTIIIGFLVLILSNFNPTVYFGIFVSLAMFMALVGALTLLPKLLIVFKPLGKEIIKE
;
A
#
# COMPACT_ATOMS: atom_id res chain seq x y z
N MET A 1 -7.11 6.57 -5.24
CA MET A 1 -6.02 7.56 -5.09
C MET A 1 -5.79 7.94 -3.63
N THR A 2 -6.83 8.05 -2.80
CA THR A 2 -6.74 8.44 -1.38
C THR A 2 -5.79 7.60 -0.50
N PRO A 3 -5.66 6.26 -0.65
CA PRO A 3 -4.69 5.49 0.13
C PRO A 3 -3.23 5.80 -0.24
N ASN A 4 -2.97 6.19 -1.49
CA ASN A 4 -1.62 6.46 -1.98
C ASN A 4 -1.07 7.77 -1.40
N LEU A 5 -1.95 8.72 -1.09
CA LEU A 5 -1.61 9.93 -0.35
C LEU A 5 -1.07 9.61 1.05
N LEU A 6 -1.55 8.54 1.70
CA LEU A 6 -1.01 8.10 2.99
C LEU A 6 0.44 7.65 2.86
N ALA A 7 0.76 6.81 1.87
CA ALA A 7 2.12 6.36 1.63
C ALA A 7 3.06 7.54 1.32
N ALA A 8 2.63 8.44 0.42
CA ALA A 8 3.40 9.63 0.08
C ALA A 8 3.60 10.57 1.28
N ALA A 9 2.54 10.81 2.06
CA ALA A 9 2.59 11.66 3.25
C ALA A 9 3.50 11.08 4.34
N VAL A 10 3.52 9.76 4.50
CA VAL A 10 4.40 9.12 5.50
C VAL A 10 5.86 9.21 5.05
N VAL A 11 6.18 8.95 3.78
CA VAL A 11 7.56 9.05 3.29
C VAL A 11 8.08 10.49 3.38
N LEU A 12 7.35 11.45 2.80
CA LEU A 12 7.77 12.86 2.79
C LEU A 12 7.69 13.48 4.20
N GLY A 13 6.69 13.08 4.99
CA GLY A 13 6.50 13.54 6.37
C GLY A 13 7.60 13.04 7.30
N THR A 14 7.99 11.76 7.20
CA THR A 14 9.11 11.21 7.99
C THR A 14 10.44 11.86 7.61
N MET A 15 10.67 12.11 6.32
CA MET A 15 11.86 12.84 5.86
C MET A 15 11.91 14.28 6.41
N GLY A 16 10.79 15.00 6.36
CA GLY A 16 10.68 16.36 6.91
C GLY A 16 10.90 16.40 8.42
N LEU A 17 10.31 15.47 9.17
CA LEU A 17 10.51 15.36 10.63
C LEU A 17 11.95 14.98 10.99
N ALA A 18 12.57 14.09 10.21
CA ALA A 18 13.96 13.66 10.40
C ALA A 18 15.00 14.68 9.90
N ARG A 19 14.58 15.81 9.30
CA ARG A 19 15.43 16.83 8.68
C ARG A 19 16.42 16.27 7.65
N ILE A 20 16.00 15.23 6.92
CA ILE A 20 16.83 14.64 5.89
C ILE A 20 16.68 15.48 4.62
N PRO A 21 17.80 15.98 4.04
CA PRO A 21 17.73 16.79 2.85
C PRO A 21 17.15 15.98 1.69
N LEU A 22 16.27 16.63 0.92
CA LEU A 22 15.79 16.08 -0.34
C LEU A 22 16.93 16.12 -1.37
N ASP A 23 17.53 14.96 -1.59
CA ASP A 23 18.53 14.69 -2.62
C ASP A 23 17.96 13.79 -3.73
N ILE A 24 18.77 13.46 -4.73
CA ILE A 24 18.36 12.60 -5.85
C ILE A 24 17.86 11.22 -5.37
N MET A 25 18.45 10.70 -4.30
CA MET A 25 18.13 9.37 -3.77
C MET A 25 16.75 9.36 -3.10
N THR A 26 16.50 10.31 -2.22
CA THR A 26 15.23 10.46 -1.48
C THR A 26 14.05 10.78 -2.40
N ILE A 27 14.26 11.57 -3.46
CA ILE A 27 13.25 11.81 -4.51
C ILE A 27 12.90 10.49 -5.23
N THR A 28 13.92 9.68 -5.54
CA THR A 28 13.72 8.37 -6.17
C THR A 28 12.92 7.43 -5.26
N VAL A 29 13.21 7.43 -3.96
CA VAL A 29 12.41 6.65 -2.98
C VAL A 29 10.96 7.11 -2.98
N ALA A 30 10.70 8.41 -2.94
CA ALA A 30 9.33 8.94 -2.97
C ALA A 30 8.58 8.49 -4.24
N ALA A 31 9.22 8.55 -5.40
CA ALA A 31 8.63 8.11 -6.67
C ALA A 31 8.30 6.60 -6.68
N ILE A 32 9.25 5.76 -6.25
CA ILE A 32 9.04 4.31 -6.16
C ILE A 32 7.91 3.98 -5.18
N SER A 33 7.92 4.62 -4.01
CA SER A 33 6.92 4.43 -2.96
C SER A 33 5.50 4.70 -3.45
N VAL A 34 5.32 5.79 -4.21
CA VAL A 34 4.03 6.11 -4.81
C VAL A 34 3.62 5.06 -5.85
N GLY A 35 4.55 4.61 -6.69
CA GLY A 35 4.30 3.54 -7.68
C GLY A 35 3.82 2.24 -7.01
N MET A 36 4.48 1.81 -5.94
CA MET A 36 4.11 0.60 -5.19
C MET A 36 2.76 0.73 -4.48
N ALA A 37 2.45 1.91 -3.92
CA ALA A 37 1.15 2.16 -3.30
C ALA A 37 0.00 2.13 -4.32
N VAL A 38 0.24 2.69 -5.51
CA VAL A 38 -0.70 2.64 -6.64
C VAL A 38 -0.94 1.19 -7.07
N ASP A 39 0.12 0.40 -7.24
CA ASP A 39 0.04 -1.01 -7.64
C ASP A 39 -0.83 -1.85 -6.69
N ASN A 40 -0.50 -1.83 -5.39
CA ASN A 40 -1.28 -2.53 -4.36
C ASN A 40 -2.76 -2.12 -4.37
N THR A 41 -3.03 -0.82 -4.54
CA THR A 41 -4.41 -0.30 -4.58
C THR A 41 -5.16 -0.79 -5.82
N ILE A 42 -4.51 -0.83 -7.00
CA ILE A 42 -5.13 -1.31 -8.24
C ILE A 42 -5.50 -2.78 -8.11
N HIS A 43 -4.56 -3.62 -7.67
CA HIS A 43 -4.79 -5.05 -7.48
C HIS A 43 -5.94 -5.31 -6.52
N TYR A 44 -5.98 -4.60 -5.39
CA TYR A 44 -7.04 -4.75 -4.41
C TYR A 44 -8.41 -4.30 -4.93
N ILE A 45 -8.52 -3.11 -5.53
CA ILE A 45 -9.78 -2.59 -6.08
C ILE A 45 -10.31 -3.51 -7.19
N HIS A 46 -9.43 -3.99 -8.07
CA HIS A 46 -9.81 -4.87 -9.15
C HIS A 46 -10.43 -6.16 -8.61
N ARG A 47 -9.79 -6.79 -7.62
CA ARG A 47 -10.35 -7.99 -6.98
C ARG A 47 -11.66 -7.69 -6.25
N PHE A 48 -11.71 -6.59 -5.51
CA PHE A 48 -12.90 -6.17 -4.80
C PHE A 48 -14.10 -6.00 -5.72
N LYS A 49 -13.91 -5.35 -6.89
CA LYS A 49 -14.97 -5.20 -7.90
C LYS A 49 -15.46 -6.54 -8.44
N ILE A 50 -14.56 -7.51 -8.65
CA ILE A 50 -14.93 -8.85 -9.11
C ILE A 50 -15.73 -9.59 -8.03
N GLU A 51 -15.32 -9.53 -6.77
CA GLU A 51 -16.04 -10.17 -5.66
C GLU A 51 -17.38 -9.49 -5.37
N PHE A 52 -17.47 -8.16 -5.54
CA PHE A 52 -18.72 -7.41 -5.39
C PHE A 52 -19.75 -7.77 -6.45
N LYS A 53 -19.33 -7.97 -7.71
CA LYS A 53 -20.22 -8.46 -8.77
C LYS A 53 -20.81 -9.84 -8.47
N LYS A 54 -20.15 -10.65 -7.64
CA LYS A 54 -20.61 -12.00 -7.27
C LYS A 54 -21.48 -12.00 -6.02
N THR A 55 -21.09 -11.23 -5.02
CA THR A 55 -21.72 -11.26 -3.69
C THR A 55 -22.78 -10.18 -3.50
N ASN A 56 -22.70 -9.06 -4.23
CA ASN A 56 -23.51 -7.84 -4.02
C ASN A 56 -23.54 -7.33 -2.57
N ASN A 57 -22.49 -7.63 -1.80
CA ASN A 57 -22.31 -7.24 -0.42
C ASN A 57 -20.87 -6.75 -0.23
N TYR A 58 -20.67 -5.51 0.24
CA TYR A 58 -19.36 -4.89 0.40
C TYR A 58 -18.52 -5.60 1.46
N GLU A 59 -19.12 -6.02 2.57
CA GLU A 59 -18.41 -6.69 3.66
C GLU A 59 -17.95 -8.08 3.22
N GLN A 60 -18.83 -8.87 2.59
CA GLN A 60 -18.46 -10.17 2.06
C GLN A 60 -17.39 -10.06 0.97
N SER A 61 -17.50 -9.05 0.09
CA SER A 61 -16.50 -8.75 -0.94
C SER A 61 -15.14 -8.39 -0.34
N MET A 62 -15.15 -7.64 0.76
CA MET A 62 -13.96 -7.25 1.51
C MET A 62 -13.26 -8.49 2.07
N ILE A 63 -14.01 -9.36 2.75
CA ILE A 63 -13.50 -10.61 3.35
C ILE A 63 -12.92 -11.51 2.26
N ASN A 64 -13.65 -11.73 1.15
CA ASN A 64 -13.18 -12.54 0.03
C ASN A 64 -11.92 -11.94 -0.63
N SER A 65 -11.84 -10.62 -0.73
CA SER A 65 -10.66 -9.94 -1.28
C SER A 65 -9.46 -10.07 -0.33
N HIS A 66 -9.67 -9.97 0.98
CA HIS A 66 -8.64 -10.16 2.00
C HIS A 66 -8.04 -11.57 1.99
N THR A 67 -8.89 -12.59 1.90
CA THR A 67 -8.45 -14.00 1.90
C THR A 67 -7.73 -14.39 0.61
N THR A 68 -7.95 -13.65 -0.48
CA THR A 68 -7.33 -13.91 -1.78
C THR A 68 -6.18 -12.96 -2.08
N ILE A 69 -6.46 -11.79 -2.67
CA ILE A 69 -5.44 -10.82 -3.07
C ILE A 69 -4.75 -10.18 -1.87
N GLY A 70 -5.45 -10.07 -0.73
CA GLY A 70 -4.86 -9.49 0.49
C GLY A 70 -3.65 -10.28 0.99
N ARG A 71 -3.78 -11.60 1.07
CA ARG A 71 -2.65 -12.50 1.40
C ARG A 71 -1.54 -12.42 0.36
N ALA A 72 -1.88 -12.43 -0.93
CA ALA A 72 -0.89 -12.31 -2.00
C ALA A 72 -0.07 -11.02 -1.88
N MET A 73 -0.73 -9.87 -1.67
CA MET A 73 -0.07 -8.57 -1.47
C MET A 73 0.81 -8.56 -0.21
N PHE A 74 0.39 -9.22 0.87
CA PHE A 74 1.20 -9.33 2.08
C PHE A 74 2.53 -10.06 1.80
N TYR A 75 2.47 -11.20 1.11
CA TYR A 75 3.68 -11.96 0.78
C TYR A 75 4.60 -11.22 -0.19
N THR A 76 4.07 -10.62 -1.26
CA THR A 76 4.89 -9.87 -2.22
C THR A 76 5.55 -8.66 -1.56
N SER A 77 4.79 -7.89 -0.78
CA SER A 77 5.31 -6.73 -0.04
C SER A 77 6.38 -7.14 0.96
N SER A 78 6.18 -8.22 1.70
CA SER A 78 7.15 -8.73 2.67
C SER A 78 8.46 -9.14 2.00
N THR A 79 8.39 -9.85 0.88
CA THR A 79 9.58 -10.22 0.10
C THR A 79 10.34 -8.99 -0.38
N ILE A 80 9.64 -7.96 -0.85
CA ILE A 80 10.27 -6.72 -1.32
C ILE A 80 10.92 -5.97 -0.16
N ILE A 81 10.24 -5.85 0.98
CA ILE A 81 10.79 -5.24 2.19
C ILE A 81 12.08 -5.94 2.60
N ILE A 82 12.07 -7.26 2.70
CA ILE A 82 13.26 -8.05 3.06
C ILE A 82 14.39 -7.82 2.03
N GLY A 83 14.06 -7.79 0.74
CA GLY A 83 15.03 -7.52 -0.32
C GLY A 83 15.71 -6.14 -0.19
N PHE A 84 14.95 -5.09 0.14
CA PHE A 84 15.51 -3.76 0.37
C PHE A 84 16.22 -3.63 1.72
N LEU A 85 15.83 -4.38 2.75
CA LEU A 85 16.54 -4.39 4.04
C LEU A 85 17.98 -4.89 3.92
N VAL A 86 18.31 -5.73 2.93
CA VAL A 86 19.70 -6.15 2.65
C VAL A 86 20.61 -4.95 2.37
N LEU A 87 20.08 -3.86 1.81
CA LEU A 87 20.85 -2.65 1.51
C LEU A 87 21.37 -1.93 2.76
N ILE A 88 20.80 -2.22 3.94
CA ILE A 88 21.28 -1.69 5.23
C ILE A 88 22.68 -2.21 5.57
N LEU A 89 23.08 -3.36 5.02
CA LEU A 89 24.43 -3.92 5.19
C LEU A 89 25.49 -3.22 4.32
N SER A 90 25.11 -2.20 3.55
CA SER A 90 26.04 -1.47 2.69
C SER A 90 26.94 -0.52 3.48
N ASN A 91 28.20 -0.40 3.05
CA ASN A 91 29.14 0.61 3.56
C ASN A 91 28.88 2.02 3.00
N PHE A 92 27.90 2.18 2.10
CA PHE A 92 27.54 3.46 1.49
C PHE A 92 26.26 4.01 2.11
N ASN A 93 26.39 5.04 2.95
CA ASN A 93 25.27 5.65 3.69
C ASN A 93 24.02 5.94 2.83
N PRO A 94 24.15 6.50 1.60
CA PRO A 94 22.99 6.71 0.76
C PRO A 94 22.19 5.42 0.49
N THR A 95 22.87 4.31 0.21
CA THR A 95 22.24 3.00 -0.04
C THR A 95 21.51 2.47 1.21
N VAL A 96 22.07 2.70 2.40
CA VAL A 96 21.45 2.33 3.68
C VAL A 96 20.14 3.08 3.87
N TYR A 97 20.15 4.42 3.71
CA TYR A 97 18.94 5.22 3.83
C TYR A 97 17.89 4.81 2.80
N PHE A 98 18.32 4.54 1.56
CA PHE A 98 17.43 4.07 0.51
C PHE A 98 16.71 2.77 0.90
N GLY A 99 17.44 1.77 1.42
CA GLY A 99 16.84 0.52 1.90
C GLY A 99 15.82 0.73 3.02
N ILE A 100 16.13 1.60 3.98
CA ILE A 100 15.24 1.92 5.11
C ILE A 100 13.96 2.60 4.62
N PHE A 101 14.08 3.67 3.82
CA PHE A 101 12.92 4.45 3.39
C PHE A 101 12.00 3.67 2.46
N VAL A 102 12.54 2.90 1.51
CA VAL A 102 11.71 2.05 0.63
C VAL A 102 10.98 0.98 1.43
N SER A 103 11.67 0.34 2.39
CA SER A 103 11.06 -0.67 3.26
C SER A 103 9.92 -0.09 4.10
N LEU A 104 10.14 1.07 4.72
CA LEU A 104 9.12 1.78 5.49
C LEU A 104 7.93 2.19 4.62
N ALA A 105 8.21 2.75 3.44
CA ALA A 105 7.17 3.16 2.51
C ALA A 105 6.30 1.99 2.07
N MET A 106 6.91 0.87 1.71
CA MET A 106 6.19 -0.31 1.25
C MET A 106 5.34 -0.92 2.37
N PHE A 107 5.86 -0.95 3.59
CA PHE A 107 5.10 -1.37 4.76
C PHE A 107 3.86 -0.50 4.96
N MET A 108 4.01 0.83 4.91
CA MET A 108 2.89 1.76 5.08
C MET A 108 1.90 1.71 3.91
N ALA A 109 2.37 1.48 2.69
CA ALA A 109 1.53 1.27 1.52
C ALA A 109 0.67 0.00 1.67
N LEU A 110 1.26 -1.11 2.15
CA LEU A 110 0.55 -2.35 2.44
C LEU A 110 -0.52 -2.15 3.51
N VAL A 111 -0.16 -1.50 4.63
CA VAL A 111 -1.11 -1.18 5.70
C VAL A 111 -2.26 -0.32 5.17
N GLY A 112 -1.97 0.73 4.41
CA GLY A 112 -2.99 1.58 3.79
C GLY A 112 -3.90 0.83 2.82
N ALA A 113 -3.35 -0.07 1.99
CA ALA A 113 -4.11 -0.85 1.03
C ALA A 113 -4.99 -1.92 1.69
N LEU A 114 -4.55 -2.54 2.79
CA LEU A 114 -5.32 -3.59 3.48
C LEU A 114 -6.27 -3.04 4.55
N THR A 115 -6.06 -1.84 5.08
CA THR A 115 -6.92 -1.30 6.15
C THR A 115 -7.77 -0.11 5.68
N LEU A 116 -7.13 0.95 5.21
CA LEU A 116 -7.80 2.20 4.88
C LEU A 116 -8.66 2.06 3.61
N LEU A 117 -8.12 1.41 2.57
CA LEU A 117 -8.82 1.22 1.30
C LEU A 117 -10.14 0.44 1.43
N PRO A 118 -10.21 -0.77 2.04
CA PRO A 118 -11.49 -1.47 2.19
C PRO A 118 -12.48 -0.70 3.06
N LYS A 119 -12.02 -0.02 4.11
CA LYS A 119 -12.88 0.82 4.95
C LYS A 119 -13.51 1.95 4.13
N LEU A 120 -12.72 2.62 3.28
CA LEU A 120 -13.24 3.64 2.37
C LEU A 120 -14.23 3.05 1.35
N LEU A 121 -13.96 1.87 0.79
CA LEU A 121 -14.89 1.21 -0.14
C LEU A 121 -16.24 0.88 0.50
N ILE A 122 -16.24 0.42 1.76
CA ILE A 122 -17.46 0.08 2.51
C ILE A 122 -18.24 1.35 2.90
N VAL A 123 -17.55 2.43 3.27
CA VAL A 123 -18.20 3.70 3.68
C VAL A 123 -18.80 4.44 2.50
N PHE A 124 -18.04 4.58 1.41
CA PHE A 124 -18.49 5.34 0.24
C PHE A 124 -19.43 4.56 -0.68
N LYS A 125 -19.49 3.23 -0.55
CA LYS A 125 -20.29 2.32 -1.38
C LYS A 125 -20.34 2.72 -2.87
N PRO A 126 -19.19 2.89 -3.54
CA PRO A 126 -19.13 3.47 -4.88
C PRO A 126 -19.61 2.52 -5.99
N LEU A 127 -19.90 1.26 -5.69
CA LEU A 127 -20.28 0.21 -6.64
C LEU A 127 -21.80 -0.02 -6.72
N GLY A 128 -22.61 0.77 -6.00
CA GLY A 128 -24.08 0.67 -6.01
C GLY A 128 -24.68 0.08 -4.73
N LYS A 129 -26.01 -0.11 -4.73
CA LYS A 129 -26.79 -0.61 -3.59
C LYS A 129 -26.51 -2.10 -3.34
N GLU A 130 -26.34 -2.46 -2.08
CA GLU A 130 -26.24 -3.86 -1.65
C GLU A 130 -27.60 -4.54 -1.71
N ILE A 131 -27.62 -5.81 -2.10
CA ILE A 131 -28.79 -6.67 -1.94
C ILE A 131 -28.53 -7.48 -0.68
N ILE A 132 -29.09 -7.02 0.44
CA ILE A 132 -29.07 -7.78 1.70
C ILE A 132 -30.03 -8.95 1.48
N LYS A 133 -29.51 -10.17 1.33
CA LYS A 133 -30.33 -11.37 1.46
C LYS A 133 -30.55 -11.58 2.95
N GLU A 134 -31.79 -11.34 3.40
CA GLU A 134 -32.31 -11.82 4.68
C GLU A 134 -32.23 -13.34 4.78
#